data_AF-A0A650CPQ1-F1
#
_entry.id   AF-A0A650CPQ1-F1
#
_cell.length_a   1.000
_cell.length_b   1.000
_cell.length_c   1.000
_cell.angle_alpha   90.00
_cell.angle_beta   90.00
_cell.angle_gamma   90.00
#
_symmetry.space_group_name_H-M   'P 1'
#
loop_
_entity.id
_entity.type
_entity.pdbx_description
1 polymer ?
#
loop_
_entity_poly.entity_id
_entity_poly.type
_entity_poly.pdbx_seq_one_letter_code
_entity_poly.pdbx_strand_id
1 'polypeptide(L)'
;MEEREENLQKGDREEEMKQTISESTEAHPLSQLIDEAKERARGKIIGMVSRVYPAEYGEEEREVKIEVSFDTYLNSNVLIGSYLGISLLVSKTLMLSRVKAVARQDILSISKVPSLLSQENASGLITPLVITVELLSEKVNGEVVPPSSPIDPQSPVFLPSLDFLKEMLGIPEDGVRIGKVMEGYREIEVDVRLSKEALKHHVLVVGTTGAGKTNLLKVIMKNSETPLIVFDIQGDYVKPAVEIGGSVIVPVTRDYGTEVVEFINVFLKRSNLTEFRTIEQKDNKFVLSNGKSSFNLYLIGFRFPENYKLLPDIATYFSAQAGEFFKVISEKCVNENDIIDNWEEYCKDFMEDMNVHRATQDNIIRSVYLLSQTGIFDVPYGKGVNKNYYHEPNYTDIMKSKAVVDLRWALERGISSATIASFLIITKIFKIIDDRYKKEGKETEYLMIFDEAHEYFPQGSREENKEPLERLINKIMRLGRVRGIGTILATHRPTDLNDLILTLANTKIAMRADEDALKRIGMEKYSKVLSVAPPGFGVISSYTIKVKELNFRAEKYRTE
;
A
#
# COMPACT_ATOMS: atom_id res chain seq x y z
N MET A 1 79.36 -16.31 -13.55
CA MET A 1 78.37 -16.70 -14.59
C MET A 1 76.96 -16.36 -14.15
N GLU A 2 76.65 -16.36 -12.85
CA GLU A 2 75.33 -16.00 -12.31
C GLU A 2 74.94 -14.50 -12.50
N GLU A 3 75.89 -13.55 -12.48
CA GLU A 3 75.58 -12.12 -12.72
C GLU A 3 75.22 -11.78 -14.18
N ARG A 4 75.48 -12.68 -15.14
CA ARG A 4 75.10 -12.48 -16.55
C ARG A 4 73.68 -12.96 -16.84
N GLU A 5 73.17 -13.97 -16.12
CA GLU A 5 71.80 -14.47 -16.32
C GLU A 5 70.75 -13.58 -15.65
N GLU A 6 71.06 -12.95 -14.51
CA GLU A 6 70.15 -11.97 -13.88
C GLU A 6 69.96 -10.67 -14.68
N ASN A 7 70.96 -10.25 -15.46
CA ASN A 7 70.86 -9.05 -16.28
C ASN A 7 70.11 -9.29 -17.60
N LEU A 8 70.10 -10.52 -18.13
CA LEU A 8 69.31 -10.89 -19.30
C LEU A 8 67.82 -11.02 -18.95
N GLN A 9 67.46 -11.56 -17.77
CA GLN A 9 66.07 -11.63 -17.31
C GLN A 9 65.47 -10.28 -16.89
N LYS A 10 66.28 -9.29 -16.53
CA LYS A 10 65.82 -7.91 -16.25
C LYS A 10 65.57 -7.11 -17.53
N GLY A 11 66.39 -7.30 -18.57
CA GLY A 11 66.20 -6.66 -19.87
C GLY A 11 64.90 -7.11 -20.55
N ASP A 12 64.63 -8.42 -20.56
CA ASP A 12 63.41 -8.97 -21.18
C ASP A 12 62.14 -8.57 -20.41
N ARG A 13 62.20 -8.43 -19.08
CA ARG A 13 61.07 -7.92 -18.27
C ARG A 13 60.83 -6.42 -18.43
N GLU A 14 61.87 -5.62 -18.67
CA GLU A 14 61.69 -4.20 -18.97
C GLU A 14 61.18 -3.97 -20.40
N GLU A 15 61.52 -4.83 -21.37
CA GLU A 15 60.95 -4.80 -22.71
C GLU A 15 59.52 -5.35 -22.78
N GLU A 16 59.18 -6.43 -22.05
CA GLU A 16 57.79 -6.90 -21.90
C GLU A 16 56.92 -5.91 -21.14
N MET A 17 57.45 -5.22 -20.12
CA MET A 17 56.71 -4.18 -19.39
C MET A 17 56.57 -2.90 -20.22
N LYS A 18 57.55 -2.56 -21.09
CA LYS A 18 57.39 -1.48 -22.08
C LYS A 18 56.42 -1.84 -23.21
N GLN A 19 56.37 -3.09 -23.66
CA GLN A 19 55.37 -3.56 -24.64
C GLN A 19 53.97 -3.59 -24.04
N THR A 20 53.81 -4.05 -22.80
CA THR A 20 52.50 -4.07 -22.10
C THR A 20 52.01 -2.66 -21.72
N ILE A 21 52.92 -1.71 -21.42
CA ILE A 21 52.57 -0.30 -21.19
C ILE A 21 52.34 0.45 -22.51
N SER A 22 52.87 -0.03 -23.64
CA SER A 22 52.62 0.58 -24.96
C SER A 22 51.27 0.21 -25.57
N GLU A 23 50.62 -0.87 -25.09
CA GLU A 23 49.34 -1.35 -25.62
C GLU A 23 48.10 -0.87 -24.84
N SER A 24 48.24 0.03 -23.85
CA SER A 24 47.10 0.50 -23.02
C SER A 24 46.89 2.02 -22.93
N THR A 25 47.53 2.80 -23.81
CA THR A 25 47.27 4.25 -23.93
C THR A 25 47.06 4.66 -25.39
N GLU A 26 46.09 4.04 -26.07
CA GLU A 26 45.36 4.83 -27.07
C GLU A 26 44.51 5.83 -26.29
N ALA A 27 44.99 7.06 -26.21
CA ALA A 27 44.18 8.17 -25.76
C ALA A 27 42.97 8.29 -26.69
N HIS A 28 41.85 7.67 -26.33
CA HIS A 28 40.58 7.88 -26.99
C HIS A 28 40.38 9.40 -27.08
N PRO A 29 40.32 9.99 -28.29
CA PRO A 29 40.03 11.40 -28.44
C PRO A 29 38.78 11.73 -27.61
N LEU A 30 38.84 12.76 -26.75
CA LEU A 30 37.70 13.18 -25.91
C LEU A 30 36.41 13.39 -26.71
N SER A 31 36.52 13.67 -28.02
CA SER A 31 35.39 13.72 -28.96
C SER A 31 34.73 12.35 -29.18
N GLN A 32 35.49 11.25 -29.25
CA GLN A 32 34.95 9.89 -29.39
C GLN A 32 34.10 9.50 -28.17
N LEU A 33 34.51 9.90 -26.96
CA LEU A 33 33.73 9.61 -25.74
C LEU A 33 32.33 10.24 -25.79
N ILE A 34 32.22 11.45 -26.37
CA ILE A 34 30.94 12.13 -26.54
C ILE A 34 30.07 11.38 -27.54
N ASP A 35 30.64 10.96 -28.67
CA ASP A 35 29.88 10.26 -29.70
C ASP A 35 29.47 8.84 -29.25
N GLU A 36 30.34 8.10 -28.56
CA GLU A 36 29.99 6.84 -27.89
C GLU A 36 28.84 7.03 -26.89
N ALA A 37 28.86 8.11 -26.10
CA ALA A 37 27.80 8.38 -25.13
C ALA A 37 26.47 8.77 -25.81
N LYS A 38 26.51 9.47 -26.95
CA LYS A 38 25.33 9.75 -27.77
C LYS A 38 24.73 8.47 -28.35
N GLU A 39 25.56 7.55 -28.84
CA GLU A 39 25.12 6.26 -29.37
C GLU A 39 24.50 5.36 -28.29
N ARG A 40 25.01 5.43 -27.06
CA ARG A 40 24.45 4.71 -25.90
C ARG A 40 23.09 5.26 -25.46
N ALA A 41 22.77 6.51 -25.78
CA ALA A 41 21.54 7.15 -25.34
C ALA A 41 20.31 6.41 -25.90
N ARG A 42 19.43 5.94 -25.01
CA ARG A 42 18.20 5.23 -25.38
C ARG A 42 17.03 6.20 -25.59
N GLY A 43 17.20 7.12 -26.52
CA GLY A 43 16.19 8.12 -26.83
C GLY A 43 16.70 9.31 -27.64
N LYS A 44 15.89 10.38 -27.72
CA LYS A 44 16.23 11.57 -28.51
C LYS A 44 17.06 12.54 -27.68
N ILE A 45 18.29 12.82 -28.11
CA ILE A 45 19.16 13.81 -27.44
C ILE A 45 18.52 15.20 -27.52
N ILE A 46 18.50 15.91 -26.40
CA ILE A 46 17.93 17.25 -26.27
C ILE A 46 18.90 18.31 -25.74
N GLY A 47 20.00 17.89 -25.12
CA GLY A 47 20.92 18.83 -24.50
C GLY A 47 22.13 18.14 -23.90
N MET A 48 22.86 18.89 -23.09
CA MET A 48 24.07 18.43 -22.43
C MET A 48 24.10 18.89 -20.98
N VAL A 49 24.77 18.14 -20.11
CA VAL A 49 25.10 18.63 -18.76
C VAL A 49 25.92 19.92 -18.88
N SER A 50 25.52 20.95 -18.15
CA SER A 50 26.15 22.28 -18.22
C SER A 50 27.63 22.22 -17.83
N ARG A 51 28.43 23.08 -18.48
CA ARG A 51 29.84 23.32 -18.11
C ARG A 51 30.00 24.46 -17.11
N VAL A 52 28.97 25.29 -16.98
CA VAL A 52 29.01 26.57 -16.27
C VAL A 52 28.65 26.38 -14.80
N TYR A 53 27.80 25.40 -14.52
CA TYR A 53 27.39 25.06 -13.17
C TYR A 53 28.08 23.78 -12.72
N PRO A 54 28.60 23.71 -11.48
CA PRO A 54 29.16 22.48 -10.97
C PRO A 54 28.06 21.42 -10.91
N ALA A 55 28.38 20.21 -11.39
CA ALA A 55 27.52 19.06 -11.23
C ALA A 55 27.76 18.49 -9.82
N GLU A 56 27.11 19.07 -8.82
CA GLU A 56 27.26 18.63 -7.43
C GLU A 56 26.32 17.47 -7.13
N TYR A 57 26.90 16.38 -6.63
CA TYR A 57 26.18 15.18 -6.23
C TYR A 57 26.69 14.74 -4.85
N GLY A 58 25.82 14.80 -3.84
CA GLY A 58 26.12 14.45 -2.45
C GLY A 58 24.86 14.21 -1.62
N GLU A 59 25.01 14.03 -0.30
CA GLU A 59 23.87 13.77 0.60
C GLU A 59 22.87 14.93 0.65
N GLU A 60 23.36 16.17 0.56
CA GLU A 60 22.55 17.39 0.69
C GLU A 60 22.17 18.04 -0.66
N GLU A 61 22.98 17.87 -1.71
CA GLU A 61 22.73 18.43 -3.05
C GLU A 61 22.70 17.34 -4.12
N ARG A 62 21.54 17.16 -4.77
CA ARG A 62 21.29 16.12 -5.80
C ARG A 62 20.80 16.72 -7.11
N GLU A 63 21.17 17.97 -7.34
CA GLU A 63 20.65 18.76 -8.44
C GLU A 63 21.70 18.97 -9.53
N VAL A 64 21.33 18.64 -10.76
CA VAL A 64 22.19 18.81 -11.92
C VAL A 64 21.56 19.83 -12.85
N LYS A 65 22.38 20.74 -13.37
CA LYS A 65 21.92 21.74 -14.34
C LYS A 65 22.26 21.28 -15.75
N ILE A 66 21.25 21.30 -16.59
CA ILE A 66 21.29 20.87 -17.98
C ILE A 66 21.01 22.08 -18.85
N GLU A 67 21.82 22.25 -19.90
CA GLU A 67 21.62 23.29 -20.90
C GLU A 67 20.97 22.68 -22.14
N VAL A 68 19.84 23.28 -22.54
CA VAL A 68 19.11 22.94 -23.75
C VAL A 68 19.11 24.17 -24.67
N SER A 69 19.50 23.97 -25.94
CA SER A 69 19.51 25.06 -26.91
C SER A 69 18.08 25.57 -27.18
N PHE A 70 17.95 26.84 -27.58
CA PHE A 70 16.65 27.45 -27.86
C PHE A 70 15.86 26.69 -28.93
N ASP A 71 16.51 26.26 -30.02
CA ASP A 71 15.87 25.47 -31.08
C ASP A 71 15.34 24.13 -30.58
N THR A 72 16.07 23.49 -29.66
CA THR A 72 15.65 22.22 -29.09
C THR A 72 14.50 22.43 -28.10
N TYR A 73 14.54 23.50 -27.31
CA TYR A 73 13.45 23.89 -26.42
C TYR A 73 12.15 24.15 -27.19
N LEU A 74 12.18 24.91 -28.29
CA LEU A 74 11.00 25.17 -29.13
C LEU A 74 10.32 23.88 -29.62
N ASN A 75 11.12 22.83 -29.80
CA ASN A 75 10.68 21.53 -30.29
C ASN A 75 10.55 20.45 -29.21
N SER A 76 10.82 20.77 -27.95
CA SER A 76 10.79 19.82 -26.84
C SER A 76 9.80 20.26 -25.76
N ASN A 77 8.83 19.39 -25.48
CA ASN A 77 7.80 19.62 -24.47
C ASN A 77 8.29 19.22 -23.07
N VAL A 78 9.47 19.71 -22.66
CA VAL A 78 10.03 19.40 -21.34
C VAL A 78 9.37 20.28 -20.28
N LEU A 79 8.75 19.66 -19.28
CA LEU A 79 8.02 20.34 -18.22
C LEU A 79 8.59 19.94 -16.85
N ILE A 80 8.18 20.66 -15.80
CA ILE A 80 8.46 20.23 -14.43
C ILE A 80 7.81 18.85 -14.20
N GLY A 81 8.59 17.91 -13.68
CA GLY A 81 8.22 16.52 -13.53
C GLY A 81 8.58 15.63 -14.73
N SER A 82 9.12 16.19 -15.82
CA SER A 82 9.59 15.40 -16.96
C SER A 82 10.76 14.50 -16.62
N TYR A 83 10.81 13.32 -17.23
CA TYR A 83 11.93 12.39 -17.06
C TYR A 83 12.97 12.59 -18.16
N LEU A 84 14.23 12.70 -17.78
CA LEU A 84 15.36 12.86 -18.68
C LEU A 84 16.41 11.78 -18.40
N GLY A 85 16.93 11.17 -19.46
CA GLY A 85 18.08 10.28 -19.38
C GLY A 85 19.39 11.05 -19.53
N ILE A 86 20.42 10.63 -18.80
CA ILE A 86 21.79 11.17 -18.92
C ILE A 86 22.71 10.01 -19.28
N SER A 87 23.50 10.18 -20.34
CA SER A 87 24.53 9.21 -20.74
C SER A 87 25.90 9.70 -20.27
N LEU A 88 26.46 9.04 -19.25
CA LEU A 88 27.73 9.45 -18.67
C LEU A 88 28.91 9.12 -19.58
N LEU A 89 29.89 10.02 -19.63
CA LEU A 89 31.01 9.95 -20.56
C LEU A 89 32.06 8.97 -20.03
N VAL A 90 32.46 9.15 -18.77
CA VAL A 90 33.60 8.46 -18.16
C VAL A 90 33.18 7.10 -17.61
N SER A 91 32.13 7.05 -16.78
CA SER A 91 31.64 5.80 -16.19
C SER A 91 30.96 4.87 -17.22
N LYS A 92 30.59 5.41 -18.38
CA LYS A 92 29.85 4.73 -19.45
C LYS A 92 28.48 4.17 -19.00
N THR A 93 27.90 4.71 -17.93
CA THR A 93 26.58 4.32 -17.40
C THR A 93 25.46 5.22 -17.91
N LEU A 94 24.20 4.78 -17.70
CA LEU A 94 23.01 5.56 -18.01
C LEU A 94 22.29 5.93 -16.72
N MET A 95 21.86 7.18 -16.59
CA MET A 95 21.09 7.67 -15.45
C MET A 95 19.69 8.11 -15.86
N LEU A 96 18.75 8.00 -14.93
CA LEU A 96 17.43 8.59 -15.01
C LEU A 96 17.34 9.77 -14.04
N SER A 97 16.79 10.87 -14.51
CA SER A 97 16.58 12.09 -13.74
C SER A 97 15.18 12.64 -13.97
N ARG A 98 14.73 13.55 -13.09
CA ARG A 98 13.44 14.23 -13.17
C ARG A 98 13.62 15.73 -13.07
N VAL A 99 12.97 16.48 -13.95
CA VAL A 99 12.99 17.94 -13.96
C VAL A 99 12.32 18.49 -12.71
N LYS A 100 13.08 19.25 -11.92
CA LYS A 100 12.60 19.92 -10.70
C LYS A 100 12.29 21.39 -10.95
N ALA A 101 13.12 22.06 -11.75
CA ALA A 101 12.94 23.46 -12.09
C ALA A 101 13.40 23.74 -13.52
N VAL A 102 12.81 24.78 -14.11
CA VAL A 102 13.16 25.27 -15.44
C VAL A 102 13.36 26.77 -15.33
N ALA A 103 14.50 27.26 -15.80
CA ALA A 103 14.86 28.67 -15.75
C ALA A 103 15.32 29.15 -17.13
N ARG A 104 14.90 30.37 -17.48
CA ARG A 104 15.46 31.11 -18.61
C ARG A 104 16.29 32.25 -18.05
N GLN A 105 17.50 32.41 -18.55
CA GLN A 105 18.40 33.46 -18.10
C GLN A 105 18.75 34.37 -19.27
N ASP A 106 18.28 35.61 -19.22
CA ASP A 106 18.75 36.67 -20.11
C ASP A 106 20.17 37.11 -19.72
N ILE A 107 21.01 37.44 -20.68
CA ILE A 107 22.41 37.84 -20.44
C ILE A 107 22.53 39.12 -19.58
N LEU A 108 21.55 40.02 -19.66
CA LEU A 108 21.43 41.21 -18.81
C LEU A 108 21.03 40.84 -17.37
N SER A 109 20.18 39.81 -17.22
CA SER A 109 19.80 39.27 -15.90
C SER A 109 20.99 38.61 -15.19
N ILE A 110 21.81 37.85 -15.92
CA ILE A 110 23.03 37.23 -15.38
C ILE A 110 24.05 38.30 -14.98
N SER A 111 24.26 39.31 -15.83
CA SER A 111 25.23 40.38 -15.59
C SER A 111 24.76 41.43 -14.57
N LYS A 112 23.50 41.36 -14.11
CA LYS A 112 22.84 42.33 -13.21
C LYS A 112 22.94 43.77 -13.72
N VAL A 113 23.02 43.96 -15.04
CA VAL A 113 23.12 45.29 -15.65
C VAL A 113 21.69 45.78 -15.95
N PRO A 114 21.21 46.84 -15.28
CA PRO A 114 19.89 47.40 -15.58
C PRO A 114 19.89 48.02 -16.98
N SER A 115 18.91 47.65 -17.81
CA SER A 115 18.70 48.34 -19.09
C SER A 115 18.10 49.73 -18.83
N LEU A 116 18.74 50.77 -19.34
CA LEU A 116 18.27 52.16 -19.22
C LEU A 116 17.15 52.49 -20.23
N LEU A 117 16.87 51.59 -21.19
CA LEU A 117 15.82 51.72 -22.20
C LEU A 117 15.07 50.38 -22.35
N SER A 118 13.74 50.37 -22.21
CA SER A 118 12.91 49.22 -22.54
C SER A 118 12.72 49.13 -24.06
N GLN A 119 13.72 48.62 -24.76
CA GLN A 119 13.56 48.21 -26.16
C GLN A 119 13.09 46.77 -26.21
N GLU A 120 12.00 46.51 -26.93
CA GLU A 120 11.59 45.14 -27.27
C GLU A 120 12.67 44.52 -28.17
N ASN A 121 13.51 43.65 -27.61
CA ASN A 121 14.54 42.95 -28.35
C ASN A 121 14.30 41.44 -28.34
N ALA A 122 13.78 40.92 -29.45
CA ALA A 122 13.49 39.50 -29.61
C ALA A 122 14.75 38.60 -29.52
N SER A 123 15.96 39.14 -29.73
CA SER A 123 17.20 38.36 -29.63
C SER A 123 17.52 37.88 -28.20
N GLY A 124 17.01 38.54 -27.17
CA GLY A 124 17.09 38.07 -25.77
C GLY A 124 16.34 36.75 -25.54
N LEU A 125 15.45 36.35 -26.46
CA LEU A 125 14.77 35.05 -26.42
C LEU A 125 15.66 33.89 -26.87
N ILE A 126 16.86 34.11 -27.40
CA ILE A 126 17.73 33.02 -27.92
C ILE A 126 18.55 32.36 -26.79
N THR A 127 18.42 32.83 -25.55
CA THR A 127 19.15 32.28 -24.40
C THR A 127 18.78 30.81 -24.15
N PRO A 128 19.77 29.96 -23.81
CA PRO A 128 19.52 28.55 -23.52
C PRO A 128 18.58 28.38 -22.33
N LEU A 129 17.83 27.29 -22.35
CA LEU A 129 17.02 26.86 -21.23
C LEU A 129 17.92 26.13 -20.24
N VAL A 130 17.93 26.58 -18.98
CA VAL A 130 18.61 25.88 -17.88
C VAL A 130 17.58 25.04 -17.15
N ILE A 131 17.78 23.73 -17.17
CA ILE A 131 16.91 22.75 -16.52
C ILE A 131 17.63 22.20 -15.31
N THR A 132 17.03 22.30 -14.14
CA THR A 132 17.51 21.65 -12.93
C THR A 132 16.81 20.31 -12.77
N VAL A 133 17.58 19.22 -12.69
CA VAL A 133 17.07 17.86 -12.51
C VAL A 133 17.50 17.24 -11.19
N GLU A 134 16.61 16.43 -10.61
CA GLU A 134 16.89 15.51 -9.51
C GLU A 134 17.24 14.14 -10.10
N LEU A 135 18.35 13.53 -9.65
CA LEU A 135 18.73 12.18 -10.08
C LEU A 135 17.92 11.12 -9.36
N LEU A 136 17.43 10.12 -10.09
CA LEU A 136 16.56 9.07 -9.57
C LEU A 136 17.24 7.71 -9.48
N SER A 137 17.91 7.28 -10.55
CA SER A 137 18.55 5.97 -10.64
C SER A 137 19.67 5.95 -11.68
N GLU A 138 20.55 4.96 -11.57
CA GLU A 138 21.67 4.70 -12.47
C GLU A 138 21.71 3.22 -12.83
N LYS A 139 21.99 2.89 -14.10
CA LYS A 139 22.21 1.52 -14.55
C LYS A 139 23.70 1.20 -14.52
N VAL A 140 24.11 0.36 -13.57
CA VAL A 140 25.49 -0.09 -13.37
C VAL A 140 25.52 -1.62 -13.53
N ASN A 141 26.36 -2.14 -14.41
CA ASN A 141 26.52 -3.58 -14.65
C ASN A 141 25.21 -4.36 -14.92
N GLY A 142 24.23 -3.71 -15.55
CA GLY A 142 22.93 -4.31 -15.84
C GLY A 142 21.88 -4.15 -14.74
N GLU A 143 22.26 -3.68 -13.56
CA GLU A 143 21.35 -3.44 -12.43
C GLU A 143 21.02 -1.95 -12.28
N VAL A 144 19.78 -1.67 -11.88
CA VAL A 144 19.33 -0.31 -11.57
C VAL A 144 19.54 -0.04 -10.08
N VAL A 145 20.42 0.91 -9.79
CA VAL A 145 20.85 1.31 -8.45
C VAL A 145 20.60 2.80 -8.22
N PRO A 146 20.65 3.28 -6.96
CA PRO A 146 20.73 4.71 -6.72
C PRO A 146 21.92 5.33 -7.46
N PRO A 147 21.82 6.59 -7.93
CA PRO A 147 22.94 7.27 -8.56
C PRO A 147 24.18 7.22 -7.66
N SER A 148 25.34 6.96 -8.23
CA SER A 148 26.59 6.84 -7.46
C SER A 148 27.80 7.37 -8.21
N SER A 149 27.76 7.34 -9.55
CA SER A 149 28.83 7.89 -10.37
C SER A 149 28.83 9.43 -10.36
N PRO A 150 30.02 10.05 -10.44
CA PRO A 150 30.15 11.47 -10.76
C PRO A 150 29.48 11.80 -12.09
N ILE A 151 29.01 13.04 -12.23
CA ILE A 151 28.39 13.51 -13.47
C ILE A 151 29.38 14.36 -14.24
N ASP A 152 29.68 13.91 -15.45
CA ASP A 152 30.61 14.61 -16.32
C ASP A 152 29.92 15.79 -17.01
N PRO A 153 30.51 16.99 -16.98
CA PRO A 153 30.08 18.07 -17.85
C PRO A 153 30.07 17.61 -19.31
N GLN A 154 29.10 18.07 -20.09
CA GLN A 154 28.88 17.64 -21.48
C GLN A 154 28.38 16.22 -21.69
N SER A 155 28.02 15.48 -20.63
CA SER A 155 27.26 14.23 -20.80
C SER A 155 25.97 14.49 -21.58
N PRO A 156 25.68 13.70 -22.65
CA PRO A 156 24.45 13.82 -23.41
C PRO A 156 23.20 13.59 -22.58
N VAL A 157 22.23 14.49 -22.72
CA VAL A 157 20.91 14.39 -22.10
C VAL A 157 19.88 14.07 -23.18
N PHE A 158 19.02 13.10 -22.91
CA PHE A 158 18.04 12.61 -23.88
C PHE A 158 16.64 12.45 -23.28
N LEU A 159 15.62 12.58 -24.13
CA LEU A 159 14.24 12.17 -23.85
C LEU A 159 14.19 10.64 -23.92
N PRO A 160 13.92 9.96 -22.79
CA PRO A 160 13.98 8.50 -22.72
C PRO A 160 12.86 7.81 -23.49
N SER A 161 13.15 6.62 -24.03
CA SER A 161 12.11 5.72 -24.53
C SER A 161 11.26 5.13 -23.39
N LEU A 162 10.05 4.65 -23.71
CA LEU A 162 9.16 4.02 -22.71
C LEU A 162 9.80 2.79 -22.06
N ASP A 163 10.51 1.97 -22.84
CA ASP A 163 11.23 0.80 -22.33
C ASP A 163 12.33 1.19 -21.34
N PHE A 164 13.09 2.25 -21.65
CA PHE A 164 14.11 2.76 -20.74
C PHE A 164 13.48 3.31 -19.45
N LEU A 165 12.35 4.02 -19.54
CA LEU A 165 11.63 4.50 -18.36
C LEU A 165 11.14 3.34 -17.48
N LYS A 166 10.48 2.34 -18.06
CA LYS A 166 9.98 1.17 -17.32
C LYS A 166 11.11 0.46 -16.58
N GLU A 167 12.24 0.26 -17.26
CA GLU A 167 13.44 -0.36 -16.72
C GLU A 167 14.04 0.46 -15.57
N MET A 168 14.33 1.74 -15.80
CA MET A 168 15.02 2.61 -14.85
C MET A 168 14.17 3.02 -13.64
N LEU A 169 12.86 3.05 -13.78
CA LEU A 169 11.94 3.20 -12.63
C LEU A 169 11.85 1.91 -11.81
N GLY A 170 12.23 0.77 -12.39
CA GLY A 170 12.18 -0.54 -11.74
C GLY A 170 10.75 -0.95 -11.38
N ILE A 171 9.78 -0.64 -12.23
CA ILE A 171 8.39 -1.00 -12.00
C ILE A 171 8.23 -2.51 -12.23
N PRO A 172 7.61 -3.26 -11.31
CA PRO A 172 7.39 -4.69 -11.49
C PRO A 172 6.62 -5.01 -12.78
N GLU A 173 7.03 -6.08 -13.48
CA GLU A 173 6.31 -6.56 -14.66
C GLU A 173 5.00 -7.24 -14.28
N ASP A 174 5.02 -8.01 -13.18
CA ASP A 174 3.87 -8.74 -12.67
C ASP A 174 3.27 -8.09 -11.42
N GLY A 175 2.01 -8.40 -11.16
CA GLY A 175 1.26 -7.94 -10.00
C GLY A 175 0.05 -7.10 -10.37
N VAL A 176 -0.50 -6.42 -9.37
CA VAL A 176 -1.78 -5.71 -9.47
C VAL A 176 -1.57 -4.36 -10.11
N ARG A 177 -2.13 -4.17 -11.31
CA ARG A 177 -2.16 -2.87 -11.98
C ARG A 177 -3.02 -1.89 -11.18
N ILE A 178 -2.42 -0.78 -10.78
CA ILE A 178 -3.09 0.26 -9.98
C ILE A 178 -3.28 1.58 -10.73
N GLY A 179 -2.54 1.80 -11.82
CA GLY A 179 -2.57 3.08 -12.52
C GLY A 179 -1.48 3.25 -13.56
N LYS A 180 -1.20 4.49 -13.93
CA LYS A 180 -0.15 4.88 -14.88
C LYS A 180 0.83 5.89 -14.27
N VAL A 181 2.07 5.88 -14.73
CA VAL A 181 3.11 6.82 -14.31
C VAL A 181 2.70 8.24 -14.70
N MET A 182 2.97 9.20 -13.81
CA MET A 182 2.73 10.62 -14.04
C MET A 182 4.03 11.37 -14.29
N GLU A 183 3.99 12.17 -15.35
CA GLU A 183 4.98 13.17 -15.71
C GLU A 183 4.41 14.57 -15.48
N GLY A 184 4.71 15.15 -14.32
CA GLY A 184 3.95 16.32 -13.85
C GLY A 184 2.46 15.97 -13.71
N TYR A 185 1.63 16.52 -14.60
CA TYR A 185 0.18 16.22 -14.70
C TYR A 185 -0.22 15.43 -15.95
N ARG A 186 0.75 14.91 -16.71
CA ARG A 186 0.51 14.08 -17.89
C ARG A 186 0.68 12.60 -17.55
N GLU A 187 -0.26 11.77 -17.97
CA GLU A 187 -0.11 10.31 -17.91
C GLU A 187 0.86 9.84 -19.00
N ILE A 188 1.83 9.02 -18.62
CA ILE A 188 2.69 8.28 -19.56
C ILE A 188 2.10 6.88 -19.74
N GLU A 189 2.28 6.26 -20.91
CA GLU A 189 1.90 4.87 -21.19
C GLU A 189 2.80 3.83 -20.51
N VAL A 190 3.12 4.05 -19.23
CA VAL A 190 3.82 3.09 -18.37
C VAL A 190 2.89 2.75 -17.22
N ASP A 191 2.47 1.49 -17.15
CA ASP A 191 1.62 1.00 -16.07
C ASP A 191 2.39 0.96 -14.74
N VAL A 192 1.71 1.28 -13.65
CA VAL A 192 2.21 1.09 -12.28
C VAL A 192 1.54 -0.14 -11.68
N ARG A 193 2.36 -1.08 -11.19
CA ARG A 193 1.93 -2.35 -10.63
C ARG A 193 2.44 -2.52 -9.19
N LEU A 194 1.60 -3.09 -8.34
CA LEU A 194 2.00 -3.61 -7.02
C LEU A 194 2.35 -5.08 -7.16
N SER A 195 3.62 -5.43 -6.97
CA SER A 195 4.04 -6.84 -6.99
C SER A 195 3.39 -7.62 -5.85
N LYS A 196 3.32 -8.95 -6.00
CA LYS A 196 2.88 -9.85 -4.91
C LYS A 196 3.69 -9.63 -3.63
N GLU A 197 4.99 -9.40 -3.79
CA GLU A 197 5.90 -9.14 -2.68
C GLU A 197 5.53 -7.85 -1.94
N ALA A 198 5.22 -6.76 -2.66
CA ALA A 198 4.77 -5.51 -2.07
C ALA A 198 3.47 -5.68 -1.26
N LEU A 199 2.51 -6.46 -1.79
CA LEU A 199 1.24 -6.75 -1.12
C LEU A 199 1.46 -7.57 0.17
N LYS A 200 2.36 -8.56 0.13
CA LYS A 200 2.74 -9.41 1.26
C LYS A 200 3.45 -8.65 2.39
N HIS A 201 4.09 -7.52 2.08
CA HIS A 201 4.80 -6.67 3.05
C HIS A 201 4.00 -5.47 3.53
N HIS A 202 2.67 -5.59 3.42
CA HIS A 202 1.68 -4.60 3.83
C HIS A 202 1.76 -3.28 3.06
N VAL A 203 0.59 -2.72 2.79
CA VAL A 203 0.43 -1.46 2.06
C VAL A 203 -0.35 -0.49 2.93
N LEU A 204 0.18 0.72 3.11
CA LEU A 204 -0.54 1.82 3.74
C LEU A 204 -0.97 2.83 2.66
N VAL A 205 -2.26 3.13 2.60
CA VAL A 205 -2.84 4.13 1.69
C VAL A 205 -3.35 5.32 2.51
N VAL A 206 -2.78 6.50 2.29
CA VAL A 206 -3.16 7.72 3.01
C VAL A 206 -3.77 8.74 2.04
N GLY A 207 -4.88 9.35 2.46
CA GLY A 207 -5.52 10.43 1.70
C GLY A 207 -6.80 10.94 2.35
N THR A 208 -7.12 12.21 2.14
CA THR A 208 -8.36 12.83 2.60
C THR A 208 -9.59 12.20 1.93
N THR A 209 -10.77 12.52 2.44
CA THR A 209 -12.04 12.22 1.76
C THR A 209 -12.02 12.77 0.34
N GLY A 210 -12.48 11.97 -0.63
CA GLY A 210 -12.49 12.32 -2.05
C GLY A 210 -11.12 12.32 -2.74
N ALA A 211 -10.02 11.94 -2.08
CA ALA A 211 -8.70 11.83 -2.71
C ALA A 211 -8.60 10.67 -3.71
N GLY A 212 -9.46 9.65 -3.58
CA GLY A 212 -9.50 8.47 -4.43
C GLY A 212 -9.03 7.16 -3.77
N LYS A 213 -8.91 7.11 -2.43
CA LYS A 213 -8.52 5.91 -1.67
C LYS A 213 -9.40 4.70 -1.99
N THR A 214 -10.70 4.82 -1.76
CA THR A 214 -11.68 3.75 -1.98
C THR A 214 -11.71 3.33 -3.45
N ASN A 215 -11.54 4.26 -4.40
CA ASN A 215 -11.40 3.94 -5.81
C ASN A 215 -10.15 3.08 -6.09
N LEU A 216 -8.99 3.46 -5.54
CA LEU A 216 -7.76 2.68 -5.66
C LEU A 216 -7.92 1.27 -5.07
N LEU A 217 -8.53 1.15 -3.89
CA LEU A 217 -8.80 -0.14 -3.28
C LEU A 217 -9.77 -1.00 -4.10
N LYS A 218 -10.82 -0.41 -4.70
CA LYS A 218 -11.74 -1.11 -5.61
C LYS A 218 -11.00 -1.62 -6.87
N VAL A 219 -10.08 -0.84 -7.42
CA VAL A 219 -9.20 -1.28 -8.52
C VAL A 219 -8.31 -2.45 -8.09
N ILE A 220 -7.67 -2.36 -6.92
CA ILE A 220 -6.87 -3.47 -6.39
C ILE A 220 -7.72 -4.73 -6.20
N MET A 221 -8.91 -4.58 -5.62
CA MET A 221 -9.86 -5.68 -5.44
C MET A 221 -10.25 -6.33 -6.77
N LYS A 222 -10.56 -5.54 -7.80
CA LYS A 222 -10.90 -6.05 -9.14
C LYS A 222 -9.72 -6.75 -9.80
N ASN A 223 -8.56 -6.10 -9.84
CA ASN A 223 -7.39 -6.54 -10.61
C ASN A 223 -6.51 -7.57 -9.90
N SER A 224 -6.68 -7.80 -8.59
CA SER A 224 -5.91 -8.80 -7.85
C SER A 224 -6.32 -10.22 -8.22
N GLU A 225 -5.34 -11.08 -8.49
CA GLU A 225 -5.52 -12.53 -8.61
C GLU A 225 -5.50 -13.23 -7.24
N THR A 226 -4.87 -12.60 -6.24
CA THR A 226 -4.80 -13.13 -4.88
C THR A 226 -6.18 -13.07 -4.22
N PRO A 227 -6.68 -14.17 -3.62
CA PRO A 227 -7.90 -14.15 -2.83
C PRO A 227 -7.82 -13.11 -1.71
N LEU A 228 -8.93 -12.42 -1.46
CA LEU A 228 -8.94 -11.28 -0.56
C LEU A 228 -10.24 -11.15 0.21
N ILE A 229 -10.15 -10.46 1.34
CA ILE A 229 -11.32 -10.02 2.10
C ILE A 229 -11.22 -8.53 2.37
N VAL A 230 -12.30 -7.81 2.10
CA VAL A 230 -12.43 -6.38 2.44
C VAL A 230 -13.32 -6.24 3.67
N PHE A 231 -12.87 -5.49 4.66
CA PHE A 231 -13.68 -5.08 5.80
C PHE A 231 -14.26 -3.69 5.51
N ASP A 232 -15.58 -3.64 5.30
CA ASP A 232 -16.27 -2.49 4.73
C ASP A 232 -17.24 -1.88 5.74
N ILE A 233 -16.82 -0.76 6.35
CA ILE A 233 -17.63 -0.01 7.33
C ILE A 233 -18.69 0.85 6.63
N GLN A 234 -18.43 1.31 5.41
CA GLN A 234 -19.27 2.29 4.71
C GLN A 234 -20.22 1.67 3.67
N GLY A 235 -20.02 0.39 3.32
CA GLY A 235 -20.81 -0.33 2.32
C GLY A 235 -20.40 -0.06 0.87
N ASP A 236 -19.22 0.50 0.67
CA ASP A 236 -18.72 0.94 -0.64
C ASP A 236 -18.30 -0.23 -1.55
N TYR A 237 -18.02 -1.40 -0.97
CA TYR A 237 -17.42 -2.55 -1.64
C TYR A 237 -18.41 -3.66 -1.96
N VAL A 238 -19.63 -3.60 -1.39
CA VAL A 238 -20.69 -4.60 -1.63
C VAL A 238 -20.99 -4.73 -3.13
N LYS A 239 -21.30 -3.62 -3.81
CA LYS A 239 -21.61 -3.65 -5.23
C LYS A 239 -20.42 -4.12 -6.09
N PRO A 240 -19.18 -3.59 -5.92
CA PRO A 240 -18.00 -4.14 -6.58
C PRO A 240 -17.78 -5.65 -6.35
N ALA A 241 -18.07 -6.16 -5.15
CA ALA A 241 -17.98 -7.60 -4.86
C ALA A 241 -18.96 -8.41 -5.68
N VAL A 242 -20.21 -7.95 -5.78
CA VAL A 242 -21.26 -8.62 -6.56
C VAL A 242 -20.93 -8.62 -8.04
N GLU A 243 -20.39 -7.52 -8.56
CA GLU A 243 -20.02 -7.40 -9.98
C GLU A 243 -18.93 -8.39 -10.39
N ILE A 244 -17.96 -8.67 -9.51
CA ILE A 244 -16.89 -9.65 -9.78
C ILE A 244 -17.25 -11.08 -9.35
N GLY A 245 -18.51 -11.34 -8.98
CA GLY A 245 -18.98 -12.67 -8.56
C GLY A 245 -18.42 -13.13 -7.20
N GLY A 246 -18.04 -12.18 -6.34
CA GLY A 246 -17.52 -12.43 -5.00
C GLY A 246 -18.60 -12.85 -3.99
N SER A 247 -18.16 -12.96 -2.73
CA SER A 247 -19.06 -13.24 -1.60
C SER A 247 -19.25 -12.00 -0.73
N VAL A 248 -20.45 -11.81 -0.20
CA VAL A 248 -20.76 -10.78 0.79
C VAL A 248 -21.07 -11.47 2.11
N ILE A 249 -20.39 -11.08 3.18
CA ILE A 249 -20.57 -11.59 4.54
C ILE A 249 -21.16 -10.45 5.35
N VAL A 250 -22.28 -10.72 6.02
CA VAL A 250 -23.01 -9.72 6.79
C VAL A 250 -23.13 -10.20 8.22
N PRO A 251 -22.40 -9.60 9.18
CA PRO A 251 -22.66 -9.78 10.59
C PRO A 251 -24.02 -9.17 10.94
N VAL A 252 -25.03 -10.02 11.05
CA VAL A 252 -26.40 -9.61 11.37
C VAL A 252 -26.49 -9.36 12.87
N THR A 253 -27.23 -8.34 13.28
CA THR A 253 -27.52 -8.09 14.69
C THR A 253 -28.86 -8.72 15.10
N ARG A 254 -29.07 -8.90 16.40
CA ARG A 254 -30.34 -9.38 16.97
C ARG A 254 -31.57 -8.57 16.53
N ASP A 255 -31.42 -7.33 16.09
CA ASP A 255 -32.52 -6.50 15.57
C ASP A 255 -33.12 -7.05 14.28
N TYR A 256 -32.32 -7.78 13.51
CA TYR A 256 -32.68 -8.25 12.17
C TYR A 256 -32.79 -9.78 12.07
N GLY A 257 -32.52 -10.51 13.17
CA GLY A 257 -32.39 -11.97 13.13
C GLY A 257 -33.68 -12.74 12.83
N THR A 258 -34.85 -12.19 13.16
CA THR A 258 -36.13 -12.92 13.10
C THR A 258 -36.81 -12.91 11.73
N GLU A 259 -36.48 -11.96 10.85
CA GLU A 259 -37.20 -11.74 9.58
C GLU A 259 -36.24 -11.70 8.38
N VAL A 260 -35.64 -12.86 8.10
CA VAL A 260 -34.60 -13.03 7.08
C VAL A 260 -34.99 -12.48 5.69
N VAL A 261 -36.22 -12.73 5.25
CA VAL A 261 -36.70 -12.27 3.93
C VAL A 261 -36.80 -10.75 3.89
N GLU A 262 -37.29 -10.14 4.97
CA GLU A 262 -37.36 -8.68 5.08
C GLU A 262 -35.95 -8.07 5.12
N PHE A 263 -35.06 -8.67 5.92
CA PHE A 263 -33.66 -8.25 5.98
C PHE A 263 -33.00 -8.26 4.61
N ILE A 264 -33.14 -9.35 3.84
CA ILE A 264 -32.56 -9.44 2.49
C ILE A 264 -33.12 -8.33 1.58
N ASN A 265 -34.42 -8.04 1.65
CA ASN A 265 -35.01 -6.96 0.86
C ASN A 265 -34.44 -5.57 1.26
N VAL A 266 -34.29 -5.31 2.55
CA VAL A 266 -33.66 -4.07 3.05
C VAL A 266 -32.20 -3.99 2.61
N PHE A 267 -31.45 -5.09 2.71
CA PHE A 267 -30.06 -5.19 2.26
C PHE A 267 -29.92 -4.89 0.77
N LEU A 268 -30.73 -5.51 -0.08
CA LEU A 268 -30.70 -5.28 -1.52
C LEU A 268 -31.05 -3.83 -1.86
N LYS A 269 -32.04 -3.25 -1.18
CA LYS A 269 -32.40 -1.83 -1.36
C LYS A 269 -31.27 -0.90 -0.94
N ARG A 270 -30.68 -1.11 0.24
CA ARG A 270 -29.60 -0.28 0.79
C ARG A 270 -28.31 -0.36 -0.04
N SER A 271 -28.07 -1.50 -0.66
CA SER A 271 -26.89 -1.75 -1.51
C SER A 271 -27.13 -1.44 -2.99
N ASN A 272 -28.34 -0.98 -3.36
CA ASN A 272 -28.74 -0.70 -4.74
C ASN A 272 -28.60 -1.93 -5.67
N LEU A 273 -29.14 -3.06 -5.22
CA LEU A 273 -29.10 -4.39 -5.86
C LEU A 273 -30.52 -5.00 -5.98
N THR A 274 -31.55 -4.17 -6.11
CA THR A 274 -32.96 -4.61 -6.10
C THR A 274 -33.35 -5.56 -7.24
N GLU A 275 -32.51 -5.66 -8.27
CA GLU A 275 -32.65 -6.59 -9.40
C GLU A 275 -32.31 -8.04 -9.04
N PHE A 276 -31.62 -8.27 -7.91
CA PHE A 276 -31.25 -9.61 -7.47
C PHE A 276 -32.39 -10.27 -6.69
N ARG A 277 -32.55 -11.58 -6.89
CA ARG A 277 -33.51 -12.43 -6.17
C ARG A 277 -32.79 -13.65 -5.63
N THR A 278 -33.23 -14.14 -4.47
CA THR A 278 -32.72 -15.41 -3.92
C THR A 278 -33.17 -16.57 -4.82
N ILE A 279 -32.20 -17.37 -5.27
CA ILE A 279 -32.44 -18.57 -6.10
C ILE A 279 -32.14 -19.86 -5.33
N GLU A 280 -31.27 -19.82 -4.33
CA GLU A 280 -30.92 -20.96 -3.49
C GLU A 280 -30.67 -20.47 -2.05
N GLN A 281 -31.09 -21.27 -1.08
CA GLN A 281 -30.79 -21.06 0.34
C GLN A 281 -30.27 -22.38 0.93
N LYS A 282 -29.11 -22.30 1.57
CA LYS A 282 -28.56 -23.39 2.39
C LYS A 282 -28.11 -22.82 3.73
N ASP A 283 -28.87 -23.14 4.79
CA ASP A 283 -28.67 -22.62 6.14
C ASP A 283 -28.62 -21.08 6.16
N ASN A 284 -27.44 -20.53 6.42
CA ASN A 284 -27.15 -19.10 6.50
C ASN A 284 -26.50 -18.52 5.23
N LYS A 285 -26.36 -19.34 4.18
CA LYS A 285 -25.88 -18.96 2.85
C LYS A 285 -27.05 -18.81 1.87
N PHE A 286 -27.07 -17.68 1.17
CA PHE A 286 -28.05 -17.35 0.14
C PHE A 286 -27.32 -17.12 -1.18
N VAL A 287 -27.78 -17.76 -2.25
CA VAL A 287 -27.32 -17.46 -3.61
C VAL A 287 -28.33 -16.53 -4.24
N LEU A 288 -27.89 -15.34 -4.63
CA LEU A 288 -28.73 -14.34 -5.27
C LEU A 288 -28.34 -14.17 -6.73
N SER A 289 -29.32 -14.01 -7.61
CA SER A 289 -29.10 -13.83 -9.04
C SER A 289 -30.06 -12.81 -9.64
N ASN A 290 -29.59 -12.08 -10.66
CA ASN A 290 -30.40 -11.21 -11.52
C ASN A 290 -30.57 -11.78 -12.95
N GLY A 291 -30.19 -13.05 -13.16
CA GLY A 291 -30.18 -13.73 -14.46
C GLY A 291 -28.92 -13.52 -15.31
N LYS A 292 -28.10 -12.49 -15.04
CA LYS A 292 -26.81 -12.25 -15.70
C LYS A 292 -25.62 -12.63 -14.83
N SER A 293 -25.68 -12.31 -13.55
CA SER A 293 -24.67 -12.63 -12.55
C SER A 293 -25.33 -13.22 -11.31
N SER A 294 -24.51 -13.86 -10.47
CA SER A 294 -24.90 -14.34 -9.16
C SER A 294 -23.78 -14.10 -8.15
N PHE A 295 -24.16 -14.00 -6.88
CA PHE A 295 -23.22 -13.85 -5.78
C PHE A 295 -23.70 -14.62 -4.56
N ASN A 296 -22.77 -14.90 -3.64
CA ASN A 296 -23.09 -15.56 -2.37
C ASN A 296 -23.24 -14.50 -1.27
N LEU A 297 -24.35 -14.54 -0.55
CA LEU A 297 -24.59 -13.75 0.66
C LEU A 297 -24.57 -14.68 1.88
N TYR A 298 -23.70 -14.40 2.83
CA TYR A 298 -23.62 -15.10 4.11
C TYR A 298 -24.15 -14.20 5.20
N LEU A 299 -25.25 -14.59 5.82
CA LEU A 299 -25.77 -13.91 7.01
C LEU A 299 -25.18 -14.61 8.23
N ILE A 300 -24.43 -13.90 9.06
CA ILE A 300 -23.66 -14.53 10.12
C ILE A 300 -23.98 -13.91 11.48
N GLY A 301 -23.87 -14.74 12.51
CA GLY A 301 -23.87 -14.37 13.91
C GLY A 301 -22.76 -15.17 14.59
N PHE A 302 -22.26 -14.66 15.70
CA PHE A 302 -21.17 -15.30 16.42
C PHE A 302 -21.75 -16.11 17.58
N ARG A 303 -21.52 -17.42 17.59
CA ARG A 303 -21.90 -18.25 18.74
C ARG A 303 -20.97 -17.95 19.91
N PHE A 304 -21.53 -17.62 21.06
CA PHE A 304 -20.72 -17.32 22.24
C PHE A 304 -19.85 -18.51 22.70
N PRO A 305 -20.37 -19.76 22.77
CA PRO A 305 -19.58 -20.92 23.16
C PRO A 305 -18.37 -21.20 22.25
N GLU A 306 -18.44 -20.81 20.98
CA GLU A 306 -17.35 -21.00 20.02
C GLU A 306 -16.28 -19.90 20.07
N ASN A 307 -16.62 -18.75 20.68
CA ASN A 307 -15.83 -17.52 20.55
C ASN A 307 -15.32 -16.95 21.88
N TYR A 308 -15.86 -17.35 23.04
CA TYR A 308 -15.53 -16.74 24.34
C TYR A 308 -14.02 -16.65 24.62
N LYS A 309 -13.22 -17.64 24.22
CA LYS A 309 -11.76 -17.64 24.43
C LYS A 309 -11.03 -16.48 23.74
N LEU A 310 -11.60 -15.98 22.63
CA LEU A 310 -11.01 -14.89 21.84
C LEU A 310 -11.48 -13.51 22.31
N LEU A 311 -12.60 -13.43 23.04
CA LEU A 311 -13.24 -12.15 23.36
C LEU A 311 -12.36 -11.22 24.20
N PRO A 312 -11.61 -11.68 25.20
CA PRO A 312 -10.74 -10.76 25.96
C PRO A 312 -9.60 -10.16 25.15
N ASP A 313 -9.18 -10.84 24.08
CA ASP A 313 -8.09 -10.36 23.22
C ASP A 313 -8.59 -9.37 22.15
N ILE A 314 -9.91 -9.26 21.97
CA ILE A 314 -10.57 -8.49 20.91
C ILE A 314 -11.42 -7.34 21.49
N ALA A 315 -12.14 -7.61 22.57
CA ALA A 315 -13.05 -6.67 23.19
C ALA A 315 -12.33 -5.80 24.22
N THR A 316 -12.47 -4.48 24.06
CA THR A 316 -11.80 -3.47 24.90
C THR A 316 -12.48 -3.25 26.27
N TYR A 317 -13.34 -4.17 26.69
CA TYR A 317 -14.15 -4.05 27.90
C TYR A 317 -13.49 -4.67 29.14
N PHE A 318 -12.66 -5.70 28.93
CA PHE A 318 -12.00 -6.44 30.00
C PHE A 318 -10.75 -5.71 30.47
N SER A 319 -10.54 -5.69 31.78
CA SER A 319 -9.18 -5.51 32.30
C SER A 319 -8.33 -6.75 32.01
N ALA A 320 -7.00 -6.61 31.93
CA ALA A 320 -6.09 -7.73 31.66
C ALA A 320 -6.34 -8.94 32.59
N GLN A 321 -6.50 -8.69 33.89
CA GLN A 321 -6.78 -9.74 34.87
C GLN A 321 -8.17 -10.35 34.68
N ALA A 322 -9.20 -9.53 34.46
CA ALA A 322 -10.57 -10.01 34.25
C ALA A 322 -10.67 -10.87 32.99
N GLY A 323 -9.97 -10.50 31.93
CA GLY A 323 -9.94 -11.26 30.68
C GLY A 323 -9.41 -12.68 30.85
N GLU A 324 -8.31 -12.85 31.60
CA GLU A 324 -7.74 -14.17 31.87
C GLU A 324 -8.65 -15.02 32.76
N PHE A 325 -9.22 -14.46 33.82
CA PHE A 325 -10.21 -15.18 34.63
C PHE A 325 -11.44 -15.56 33.81
N PHE A 326 -11.97 -14.66 32.99
CA PHE A 326 -13.11 -14.92 32.13
C PHE A 326 -12.89 -16.13 31.20
N LYS A 327 -11.68 -16.27 30.61
CA LYS A 327 -11.34 -17.44 29.78
C LYS A 327 -11.44 -18.74 30.59
N VAL A 328 -10.83 -18.77 31.77
CA VAL A 328 -10.75 -19.97 32.64
C VAL A 328 -12.10 -20.34 33.22
N ILE A 329 -12.88 -19.35 33.67
CA ILE A 329 -14.23 -19.57 34.21
C ILE A 329 -15.13 -20.11 33.11
N SER A 330 -15.18 -19.41 31.97
CA SER A 330 -16.06 -19.79 30.85
C SER A 330 -15.75 -21.18 30.32
N GLU A 331 -14.49 -21.62 30.35
CA GLU A 331 -14.12 -22.98 29.96
C GLU A 331 -14.72 -24.08 30.85
N LYS A 332 -15.06 -23.77 32.11
CA LYS A 332 -15.66 -24.73 33.04
C LYS A 332 -17.19 -24.74 33.04
N CYS A 333 -17.82 -23.60 32.75
CA CYS A 333 -19.28 -23.43 32.88
C CYS A 333 -20.03 -23.34 31.54
N VAL A 334 -19.39 -22.98 30.43
CA VAL A 334 -20.07 -22.75 29.15
C VAL A 334 -20.12 -24.03 28.32
N ASN A 335 -21.33 -24.45 27.98
CA ASN A 335 -21.64 -25.60 27.12
C ASN A 335 -22.00 -25.15 25.69
N GLU A 336 -22.04 -26.10 24.75
CA GLU A 336 -22.26 -25.82 23.31
C GLU A 336 -23.57 -25.09 22.98
N ASN A 337 -24.63 -25.36 23.76
CA ASN A 337 -25.96 -24.79 23.54
C ASN A 337 -26.21 -23.50 24.31
N ASP A 338 -25.26 -23.06 25.13
CA ASP A 338 -25.41 -21.87 25.96
C ASP A 338 -25.42 -20.60 25.11
N ILE A 339 -25.94 -19.53 25.71
CA ILE A 339 -26.01 -18.19 25.11
C ILE A 339 -25.39 -17.18 26.07
N ILE A 340 -24.82 -16.12 25.51
CA ILE A 340 -24.13 -15.08 26.27
C ILE A 340 -25.00 -14.40 27.35
N ASP A 341 -26.30 -14.29 27.11
CA ASP A 341 -27.22 -13.57 28.00
C ASP A 341 -27.35 -14.21 29.38
N ASN A 342 -27.16 -15.53 29.46
CA ASN A 342 -27.30 -16.31 30.67
C ASN A 342 -25.93 -16.69 31.28
N TRP A 343 -24.84 -16.12 30.77
CA TRP A 343 -23.48 -16.47 31.22
C TRP A 343 -23.29 -16.33 32.73
N GLU A 344 -23.82 -15.26 33.33
CA GLU A 344 -23.71 -15.05 34.78
C GLU A 344 -24.38 -16.17 35.56
N GLU A 345 -25.56 -16.62 35.13
CA GLU A 345 -26.29 -17.72 35.77
C GLU A 345 -25.49 -19.02 35.76
N TYR A 346 -24.78 -19.29 34.67
CA TYR A 346 -23.98 -20.53 34.52
C TYR A 346 -22.66 -20.49 35.27
N CYS A 347 -22.06 -19.31 35.38
CA CYS A 347 -20.66 -19.16 35.77
C CYS A 347 -20.45 -18.52 37.15
N LYS A 348 -21.51 -18.04 37.80
CA LYS A 348 -21.43 -17.39 39.11
C LYS A 348 -20.79 -18.26 40.19
N ASP A 349 -21.24 -19.50 40.33
CA ASP A 349 -20.72 -20.41 41.37
C ASP A 349 -19.21 -20.66 41.18
N PHE A 350 -18.76 -20.79 39.94
CA PHE A 350 -17.34 -20.97 39.62
C PHE A 350 -16.49 -19.72 39.91
N MET A 351 -17.06 -18.51 39.77
CA MET A 351 -16.37 -17.26 40.16
C MET A 351 -16.16 -17.19 41.67
N GLU A 352 -17.16 -17.63 42.45
CA GLU A 352 -17.11 -17.69 43.90
C GLU A 352 -16.10 -18.74 44.36
N ASP A 353 -16.13 -19.95 43.78
CA ASP A 353 -15.20 -21.05 44.09
C ASP A 353 -13.72 -20.68 43.85
N MET A 354 -13.45 -19.90 42.81
CA MET A 354 -12.08 -19.44 42.49
C MET A 354 -11.60 -18.28 43.35
N ASN A 355 -12.41 -17.80 44.32
CA ASN A 355 -12.11 -16.65 45.18
C ASN A 355 -11.68 -15.40 44.38
N VAL A 356 -12.29 -15.17 43.22
CA VAL A 356 -12.00 -13.99 42.38
C VAL A 356 -12.44 -12.74 43.15
N HIS A 357 -11.60 -11.71 43.21
CA HIS A 357 -11.93 -10.47 43.92
C HIS A 357 -13.21 -9.82 43.35
N ARG A 358 -14.09 -9.27 44.20
CA ARG A 358 -15.39 -8.70 43.77
C ARG A 358 -15.27 -7.70 42.63
N ALA A 359 -14.30 -6.78 42.71
CA ALA A 359 -14.07 -5.81 41.63
C ALA A 359 -13.73 -6.46 40.27
N THR A 360 -13.05 -7.61 40.28
CA THR A 360 -12.75 -8.38 39.07
C THR A 360 -13.99 -9.12 38.57
N GLN A 361 -14.80 -9.70 39.46
CA GLN A 361 -16.09 -10.29 39.10
C GLN A 361 -17.02 -9.25 38.45
N ASP A 362 -17.20 -8.10 39.08
CA ASP A 362 -18.01 -6.99 38.56
C ASP A 362 -17.51 -6.52 37.19
N ASN A 363 -16.18 -6.48 36.99
CA ASN A 363 -15.59 -6.16 35.69
C ASN A 363 -15.94 -7.19 34.63
N ILE A 364 -15.87 -8.50 34.95
CA ILE A 364 -16.23 -9.58 34.02
C ILE A 364 -17.71 -9.50 33.68
N ILE A 365 -18.60 -9.47 34.68
CA ILE A 365 -20.06 -9.44 34.49
C ILE A 365 -20.46 -8.24 33.62
N ARG A 366 -19.96 -7.04 33.93
CA ARG A 366 -20.20 -5.84 33.12
C ARG A 366 -19.67 -6.00 31.69
N SER A 367 -18.52 -6.63 31.50
CA SER A 367 -17.94 -6.84 30.17
C SER A 367 -18.76 -7.82 29.33
N VAL A 368 -19.23 -8.91 29.94
CA VAL A 368 -20.12 -9.89 29.28
C VAL A 368 -21.46 -9.26 28.92
N TYR A 369 -22.01 -8.44 29.82
CA TYR A 369 -23.21 -7.65 29.51
C TYR A 369 -22.99 -6.72 28.31
N LEU A 370 -21.89 -5.95 28.28
CA LEU A 370 -21.56 -5.07 27.15
C LEU A 370 -21.35 -5.85 25.85
N LEU A 371 -20.76 -7.05 25.91
CA LEU A 371 -20.66 -7.96 24.77
C LEU A 371 -22.03 -8.41 24.27
N SER A 372 -22.94 -8.81 25.16
CA SER A 372 -24.31 -9.16 24.78
C SER A 372 -25.02 -7.99 24.08
N GLN A 373 -24.84 -6.76 24.58
CA GLN A 373 -25.44 -5.55 23.99
C GLN A 373 -24.94 -5.21 22.58
N THR A 374 -23.80 -5.74 22.15
CA THR A 374 -23.33 -5.59 20.75
C THR A 374 -24.33 -6.16 19.73
N GLY A 375 -25.14 -7.13 20.16
CA GLY A 375 -26.17 -7.75 19.34
C GLY A 375 -25.66 -8.69 18.25
N ILE A 376 -24.36 -8.92 18.11
CA ILE A 376 -23.78 -9.82 17.09
C ILE A 376 -23.63 -11.27 17.57
N PHE A 377 -23.81 -11.52 18.88
CA PHE A 377 -23.68 -12.84 19.49
C PHE A 377 -25.03 -13.54 19.61
N ASP A 378 -25.03 -14.85 19.37
CA ASP A 378 -26.20 -15.74 19.54
C ASP A 378 -27.45 -15.16 18.88
N VAL A 379 -27.32 -14.75 17.62
CA VAL A 379 -28.38 -14.11 16.85
C VAL A 379 -29.38 -15.18 16.41
N PRO A 380 -30.63 -15.17 16.89
CA PRO A 380 -31.59 -16.20 16.53
C PRO A 380 -32.06 -16.05 15.08
N TYR A 381 -32.40 -17.16 14.42
CA TYR A 381 -33.07 -17.15 13.12
C TYR A 381 -34.16 -18.22 13.04
N GLY A 382 -35.23 -17.89 12.30
CA GLY A 382 -36.41 -18.76 12.13
C GLY A 382 -37.58 -18.42 13.07
N LYS A 383 -38.77 -18.93 12.74
CA LYS A 383 -40.01 -18.78 13.54
C LYS A 383 -40.33 -20.11 14.23
N GLY A 384 -40.40 -20.15 15.57
CA GLY A 384 -40.79 -21.36 16.31
C GLY A 384 -40.23 -21.47 17.73
N VAL A 385 -40.54 -22.59 18.40
CA VAL A 385 -40.14 -22.90 19.79
C VAL A 385 -38.66 -23.33 19.89
N ASN A 386 -38.10 -23.92 18.81
CA ASN A 386 -36.67 -24.21 18.72
C ASN A 386 -35.93 -22.99 18.16
N LYS A 387 -35.16 -22.30 19.02
CA LYS A 387 -34.29 -21.19 18.62
C LYS A 387 -33.03 -21.76 17.94
N ASN A 388 -32.94 -21.61 16.63
CA ASN A 388 -31.68 -21.78 15.91
C ASN A 388 -30.92 -20.44 15.92
N TYR A 389 -29.59 -20.49 15.87
CA TYR A 389 -28.74 -19.31 15.93
C TYR A 389 -27.86 -19.22 14.70
N TYR A 390 -27.65 -18.02 14.15
CA TYR A 390 -26.72 -17.86 13.05
C TYR A 390 -25.32 -18.27 13.48
N HIS A 391 -24.64 -18.99 12.59
CA HIS A 391 -23.26 -19.40 12.75
C HIS A 391 -22.36 -18.66 11.76
N GLU A 392 -21.07 -18.77 11.99
CA GLU A 392 -20.04 -18.27 11.08
C GLU A 392 -19.89 -19.21 9.87
N PRO A 393 -19.41 -18.70 8.72
CA PRO A 393 -19.24 -19.49 7.52
C PRO A 393 -17.96 -20.34 7.63
N ASN A 394 -17.82 -21.32 6.73
CA ASN A 394 -16.53 -22.00 6.55
C ASN A 394 -15.51 -21.02 5.94
N TYR A 395 -14.68 -20.41 6.78
CA TYR A 395 -13.66 -19.47 6.35
C TYR A 395 -12.67 -20.07 5.34
N THR A 396 -12.44 -21.39 5.36
CA THR A 396 -11.57 -22.07 4.37
C THR A 396 -12.11 -21.94 2.95
N ASP A 397 -13.44 -21.91 2.79
CA ASP A 397 -14.07 -21.74 1.47
C ASP A 397 -14.12 -20.27 1.08
N ILE A 398 -14.40 -19.37 2.03
CA ILE A 398 -14.35 -17.92 1.81
C ILE A 398 -12.96 -17.50 1.30
N MET A 399 -11.91 -18.03 1.93
CA MET A 399 -10.52 -17.70 1.60
C MET A 399 -10.07 -18.12 0.19
N LYS A 400 -10.86 -18.93 -0.53
CA LYS A 400 -10.57 -19.31 -1.93
C LYS A 400 -11.07 -18.27 -2.95
N SER A 401 -11.85 -17.28 -2.50
CA SER A 401 -12.51 -16.30 -3.35
C SER A 401 -12.32 -14.87 -2.82
N LYS A 402 -12.87 -13.89 -3.53
CA LYS A 402 -12.93 -12.51 -3.08
C LYS A 402 -14.18 -12.31 -2.24
N ALA A 403 -14.04 -11.75 -1.04
CA ALA A 403 -15.13 -11.52 -0.13
C ALA A 403 -15.15 -10.09 0.42
N VAL A 404 -16.33 -9.61 0.80
CA VAL A 404 -16.53 -8.35 1.51
C VAL A 404 -17.32 -8.61 2.77
N VAL A 405 -16.85 -8.09 3.89
CA VAL A 405 -17.59 -8.06 5.16
C VAL A 405 -18.29 -6.71 5.26
N ASP A 406 -19.61 -6.69 5.07
CA ASP A 406 -20.45 -5.49 5.20
C ASP A 406 -20.73 -5.23 6.69
N LEU A 407 -19.92 -4.36 7.29
CA LEU A 407 -19.96 -4.06 8.73
C LEU A 407 -20.99 -3.00 9.08
N ARG A 408 -21.69 -2.39 8.11
CA ARG A 408 -22.69 -1.33 8.36
C ARG A 408 -23.76 -1.77 9.37
N TRP A 409 -24.14 -3.03 9.35
CA TRP A 409 -25.17 -3.60 10.22
C TRP A 409 -24.69 -3.73 11.66
N ALA A 410 -23.49 -4.25 11.87
CA ALA A 410 -22.86 -4.26 13.19
C ALA A 410 -22.60 -2.83 13.69
N LEU A 411 -22.22 -1.91 12.79
CA LEU A 411 -21.94 -0.51 13.11
C LEU A 411 -23.16 0.24 13.64
N GLU A 412 -24.40 -0.14 13.26
CA GLU A 412 -25.63 0.46 13.80
C GLU A 412 -25.76 0.28 15.32
N ARG A 413 -25.16 -0.78 15.87
CA ARG A 413 -25.05 -1.01 17.32
C ARG A 413 -23.86 -0.31 17.96
N GLY A 414 -22.97 0.27 17.16
CA GLY A 414 -21.78 1.01 17.58
C GLY A 414 -20.49 0.49 16.94
N ILE A 415 -19.45 1.34 16.97
CA ILE A 415 -18.12 1.03 16.42
C ILE A 415 -17.56 -0.25 17.04
N SER A 416 -17.67 -0.42 18.37
CA SER A 416 -17.17 -1.61 19.06
C SER A 416 -17.78 -2.92 18.53
N SER A 417 -19.05 -2.93 18.13
CA SER A 417 -19.70 -4.11 17.54
C SER A 417 -19.07 -4.46 16.19
N ALA A 418 -18.89 -3.46 15.31
CA ALA A 418 -18.21 -3.64 14.02
C ALA A 418 -16.76 -4.09 14.20
N THR A 419 -16.01 -3.48 15.13
CA THR A 419 -14.64 -3.85 15.47
C THR A 419 -14.58 -5.31 15.95
N ILE A 420 -15.38 -5.70 16.94
CA ILE A 420 -15.38 -7.08 17.48
C ILE A 420 -15.70 -8.10 16.37
N ALA A 421 -16.73 -7.85 15.56
CA ALA A 421 -17.08 -8.72 14.43
C ALA A 421 -15.92 -8.89 13.44
N SER A 422 -15.26 -7.78 13.08
CA SER A 422 -14.10 -7.77 12.19
C SER A 422 -12.96 -8.61 12.76
N PHE A 423 -12.60 -8.37 14.01
CA PHE A 423 -11.46 -9.04 14.64
C PHE A 423 -11.70 -10.52 14.95
N LEU A 424 -12.94 -10.95 15.19
CA LEU A 424 -13.28 -12.37 15.26
C LEU A 424 -13.01 -13.07 13.92
N ILE A 425 -13.49 -12.48 12.81
CA ILE A 425 -13.27 -13.00 11.45
C ILE A 425 -11.76 -13.04 11.13
N ILE A 426 -11.05 -11.94 11.37
CA ILE A 426 -9.61 -11.83 11.11
C ILE A 426 -8.83 -12.87 11.90
N THR A 427 -9.13 -13.03 13.19
CA THR A 427 -8.43 -13.96 14.07
C THR A 427 -8.61 -15.41 13.62
N LYS A 428 -9.81 -15.78 13.18
CA LYS A 428 -10.09 -17.13 12.68
C LYS A 428 -9.41 -17.40 11.33
N ILE A 429 -9.48 -16.45 10.40
CA ILE A 429 -8.76 -16.55 9.12
C ILE A 429 -7.26 -16.68 9.38
N PHE A 430 -6.69 -15.82 10.23
CA PHE A 430 -5.28 -15.86 10.59
C PHE A 430 -4.89 -17.20 11.21
N LYS A 431 -5.70 -17.74 12.13
CA LYS A 431 -5.47 -19.06 12.77
C LYS A 431 -5.41 -20.19 11.74
N ILE A 432 -6.34 -20.21 10.78
CA ILE A 432 -6.35 -21.22 9.71
C ILE A 432 -5.06 -21.16 8.90
N ILE A 433 -4.61 -19.96 8.54
CA ILE A 433 -3.38 -19.76 7.76
C ILE A 433 -2.14 -20.14 8.58
N ASP A 434 -2.05 -19.71 9.84
CA ASP A 434 -0.93 -20.01 10.73
C ASP A 434 -0.83 -21.52 11.02
N ASP A 435 -1.96 -22.21 11.19
CA ASP A 435 -2.00 -23.66 11.38
C ASP A 435 -1.58 -24.42 10.10
N ARG A 436 -2.01 -23.96 8.91
CA ARG A 436 -1.53 -24.52 7.65
C ARG A 436 -0.03 -24.34 7.49
N TYR A 437 0.49 -23.15 7.78
CA TYR A 437 1.92 -22.87 7.71
C TYR A 437 2.72 -23.77 8.66
N LYS A 438 2.27 -23.94 9.91
CA LYS A 438 2.94 -24.81 10.89
C LYS A 438 2.95 -26.28 10.49
N LYS A 439 1.89 -26.76 9.83
CA LYS A 439 1.75 -28.17 9.42
C LYS A 439 2.46 -28.48 8.10
N GLU A 440 2.32 -27.61 7.12
CA GLU A 440 2.74 -27.87 5.73
C GLU A 440 4.00 -27.08 5.34
N GLY A 441 4.42 -26.08 6.13
CA GLY A 441 5.51 -25.17 5.78
C GLY A 441 5.20 -24.24 4.60
N LYS A 442 3.94 -24.20 4.15
CA LYS A 442 3.51 -23.47 2.96
C LYS A 442 2.82 -22.17 3.33
N GLU A 443 3.25 -21.11 2.65
CA GLU A 443 2.57 -19.82 2.70
C GLU A 443 1.18 -19.90 2.05
N THR A 444 0.26 -19.06 2.51
CA THR A 444 -1.05 -18.88 1.89
C THR A 444 -1.15 -17.45 1.38
N GLU A 445 -1.10 -17.27 0.06
CA GLU A 445 -1.31 -15.96 -0.57
C GLU A 445 -2.73 -15.46 -0.24
N TYR A 446 -2.84 -14.48 0.64
CA TYR A 446 -4.11 -13.92 1.05
C TYR A 446 -4.00 -12.44 1.38
N LEU A 447 -4.98 -11.64 0.97
CA LEU A 447 -4.96 -10.19 1.17
C LEU A 447 -6.14 -9.72 2.03
N MET A 448 -5.86 -8.98 3.10
CA MET A 448 -6.89 -8.32 3.91
C MET A 448 -6.88 -6.82 3.63
N ILE A 449 -8.03 -6.25 3.28
CA ILE A 449 -8.16 -4.82 2.97
C ILE A 449 -9.05 -4.17 4.04
N PHE A 450 -8.55 -3.10 4.64
CA PHE A 450 -9.25 -2.30 5.65
C PHE A 450 -9.38 -0.88 5.12
N ASP A 451 -10.58 -0.49 4.67
CA ASP A 451 -10.87 0.91 4.40
C ASP A 451 -11.27 1.63 5.68
N GLU A 452 -10.93 2.91 5.78
CA GLU A 452 -11.04 3.70 7.00
C GLU A 452 -10.42 3.02 8.23
N ALA A 453 -9.19 2.51 8.07
CA ALA A 453 -8.44 1.75 9.07
C ALA A 453 -8.45 2.37 10.48
N HIS A 454 -8.45 3.71 10.61
CA HIS A 454 -8.52 4.41 11.90
C HIS A 454 -9.79 4.10 12.73
N GLU A 455 -10.91 3.75 12.10
CA GLU A 455 -12.15 3.36 12.80
C GLU A 455 -12.01 2.03 13.56
N TYR A 456 -11.05 1.19 13.15
CA TYR A 456 -10.73 -0.06 13.85
C TYR A 456 -9.85 0.18 15.08
N PHE A 457 -9.29 1.39 15.27
CA PHE A 457 -8.47 1.77 16.41
C PHE A 457 -9.23 2.80 17.26
N PRO A 458 -9.98 2.37 18.28
CA PRO A 458 -10.83 3.27 19.06
C PRO A 458 -10.01 4.41 19.67
N GLN A 459 -10.42 5.65 19.43
CA GLN A 459 -9.87 6.85 20.07
C GLN A 459 -10.59 7.08 21.41
N GLY A 460 -9.85 7.39 22.47
CA GLY A 460 -10.43 7.72 23.79
C GLY A 460 -10.69 6.57 24.78
N SER A 461 -10.47 5.30 24.45
CA SER A 461 -10.38 4.24 25.48
C SER A 461 -9.08 4.37 26.28
N ARG A 462 -9.09 3.98 27.56
CA ARG A 462 -7.85 3.89 28.36
C ARG A 462 -6.82 3.05 27.59
N GLU A 463 -5.55 3.45 27.62
CA GLU A 463 -4.45 2.77 26.90
C GLU A 463 -4.45 1.26 27.12
N GLU A 464 -4.68 0.83 28.37
CA GLU A 464 -4.77 -0.59 28.77
C GLU A 464 -5.83 -1.38 28.00
N ASN A 465 -6.94 -0.73 27.61
CA ASN A 465 -8.04 -1.39 26.89
C ASN A 465 -7.77 -1.52 25.38
N LYS A 466 -6.76 -0.82 24.84
CA LYS A 466 -6.36 -0.88 23.42
C LYS A 466 -5.29 -1.93 23.17
N GLU A 467 -4.48 -2.24 24.19
CA GLU A 467 -3.32 -3.11 24.10
C GLU A 467 -3.62 -4.48 23.45
N PRO A 468 -4.72 -5.20 23.78
CA PRO A 468 -4.98 -6.51 23.18
C PRO A 468 -5.20 -6.44 21.66
N LEU A 469 -5.95 -5.42 21.22
CA LEU A 469 -6.25 -5.19 19.82
C LEU A 469 -5.01 -4.84 19.03
N GLU A 470 -4.17 -3.95 19.57
CA GLU A 470 -2.89 -3.60 18.98
C GLU A 470 -1.96 -4.81 18.91
N ARG A 471 -1.89 -5.63 19.97
CA ARG A 471 -1.10 -6.86 19.98
C ARG A 471 -1.54 -7.83 18.88
N LEU A 472 -2.86 -7.97 18.65
CA LEU A 472 -3.40 -8.82 17.59
C LEU A 472 -3.00 -8.31 16.20
N ILE A 473 -3.15 -7.01 15.93
CA ILE A 473 -2.76 -6.40 14.65
C ILE A 473 -1.26 -6.51 14.43
N ASN A 474 -0.47 -6.22 15.46
CA ASN A 474 0.98 -6.33 15.43
C ASN A 474 1.40 -7.79 15.17
N LYS A 475 0.72 -8.77 15.76
CA LYS A 475 0.94 -10.19 15.47
C LYS A 475 0.63 -10.52 14.01
N ILE A 476 -0.50 -10.06 13.48
CA ILE A 476 -0.90 -10.29 12.09
C ILE A 476 0.09 -9.65 11.12
N MET A 477 0.55 -8.43 11.36
CA MET A 477 1.52 -7.78 10.48
C MET A 477 2.92 -8.41 10.60
N ARG A 478 3.39 -8.73 11.82
CA ARG A 478 4.71 -9.37 12.00
C ARG A 478 4.76 -10.78 11.42
N LEU A 479 3.75 -11.59 11.69
CA LEU A 479 3.71 -12.97 11.23
C LEU A 479 3.18 -13.07 9.79
N GLY A 480 2.28 -12.19 9.39
CA GLY A 480 1.60 -12.21 8.09
C GLY A 480 2.57 -12.30 6.93
N ARG A 481 3.63 -11.48 6.94
CA ARG A 481 4.73 -11.56 5.96
C ARG A 481 5.25 -12.99 5.80
N VAL A 482 5.57 -13.70 6.89
CA VAL A 482 6.12 -15.06 6.82
C VAL A 482 5.07 -16.09 6.42
N ARG A 483 3.77 -15.80 6.65
CA ARG A 483 2.66 -16.71 6.35
C ARG A 483 2.03 -16.47 4.96
N GLY A 484 2.46 -15.45 4.22
CA GLY A 484 1.89 -15.06 2.93
C GLY A 484 0.68 -14.12 3.00
N ILE A 485 0.39 -13.56 4.18
CA ILE A 485 -0.74 -12.65 4.41
C ILE A 485 -0.29 -11.21 4.22
N GLY A 486 -0.85 -10.56 3.20
CA GLY A 486 -0.75 -9.12 2.99
C GLY A 486 -1.89 -8.37 3.66
N THR A 487 -1.64 -7.14 4.12
CA THR A 487 -2.71 -6.23 4.59
C THR A 487 -2.62 -4.90 3.86
N ILE A 488 -3.75 -4.36 3.42
CA ILE A 488 -3.85 -3.00 2.93
C ILE A 488 -4.67 -2.20 3.93
N LEU A 489 -4.06 -1.15 4.49
CA LEU A 489 -4.70 -0.25 5.44
C LEU A 489 -4.89 1.09 4.75
N ALA A 490 -6.12 1.54 4.55
CA ALA A 490 -6.41 2.86 4.01
C ALA A 490 -6.99 3.77 5.09
N THR A 491 -6.47 4.98 5.24
CA THR A 491 -6.96 5.94 6.24
C THR A 491 -6.78 7.39 5.79
N HIS A 492 -7.62 8.28 6.32
CA HIS A 492 -7.40 9.72 6.22
C HIS A 492 -6.69 10.30 7.45
N ARG A 493 -6.55 9.53 8.54
CA ARG A 493 -5.88 9.91 9.79
C ARG A 493 -4.78 8.90 10.14
N PRO A 494 -3.58 9.00 9.53
CA PRO A 494 -2.47 8.12 9.89
C PRO A 494 -1.89 8.43 11.27
N THR A 495 -2.21 9.59 11.86
CA THR A 495 -1.87 9.96 13.25
C THR A 495 -2.54 9.07 14.28
N ASP A 496 -3.70 8.52 13.93
CA ASP A 496 -4.52 7.67 14.79
C ASP A 496 -4.05 6.21 14.77
N LEU A 497 -3.06 5.89 13.92
CA LEU A 497 -2.47 4.56 13.79
C LEU A 497 -1.20 4.42 14.64
N ASN A 498 -1.00 3.22 15.17
CA ASN A 498 0.18 2.82 15.93
C ASN A 498 1.47 2.90 15.07
N ASP A 499 2.59 3.36 15.65
CA ASP A 499 3.88 3.49 14.97
C ASP A 499 4.35 2.20 14.29
N LEU A 500 4.09 1.06 14.93
CA LEU A 500 4.47 -0.26 14.44
C LEU A 500 3.78 -0.59 13.11
N ILE A 501 2.53 -0.17 12.93
CA ILE A 501 1.78 -0.32 11.67
C ILE A 501 2.44 0.51 10.57
N LEU A 502 2.76 1.77 10.87
CA LEU A 502 3.43 2.68 9.93
C LEU A 502 4.83 2.19 9.54
N THR A 503 5.50 1.48 10.45
CA THR A 503 6.84 0.91 10.25
C THR A 503 6.80 -0.41 9.48
N LEU A 504 5.81 -1.26 9.75
CA LEU A 504 5.67 -2.57 9.07
C LEU A 504 5.07 -2.46 7.67
N ALA A 505 4.35 -1.38 7.36
CA ALA A 505 3.88 -1.09 6.01
C ALA A 505 5.04 -0.60 5.14
N ASN A 506 5.70 -1.54 4.47
CA ASN A 506 6.87 -1.25 3.62
C ASN A 506 6.50 -0.52 2.33
N THR A 507 5.25 -0.67 1.88
CA THR A 507 4.71 0.08 0.75
C THR A 507 3.78 1.17 1.27
N LYS A 508 4.04 2.41 0.88
CA LYS A 508 3.21 3.57 1.25
C LYS A 508 2.72 4.27 -0.02
N ILE A 509 1.42 4.52 -0.07
CA ILE A 509 0.76 5.26 -1.15
C ILE A 509 0.12 6.49 -0.52
N ALA A 510 0.63 7.67 -0.86
CA ALA A 510 0.02 8.94 -0.48
C ALA A 510 -0.75 9.53 -1.65
N MET A 511 -2.02 9.83 -1.41
CA MET A 511 -2.86 10.64 -2.28
C MET A 511 -2.96 12.05 -1.71
N ARG A 512 -3.93 12.85 -2.16
CA ARG A 512 -4.19 14.15 -1.54
C ARG A 512 -4.41 14.01 -0.03
N ALA A 513 -3.56 14.64 0.78
CA ALA A 513 -3.51 14.56 2.23
C ALA A 513 -3.00 15.89 2.80
N ASP A 514 -3.24 16.15 4.09
CA ASP A 514 -2.65 17.29 4.79
C ASP A 514 -1.16 17.06 5.12
N GLU A 515 -0.48 18.13 5.55
CA GLU A 515 0.95 18.10 5.82
C GLU A 515 1.31 17.17 6.99
N ASP A 516 0.51 17.16 8.05
CA ASP A 516 0.74 16.32 9.23
C ASP A 516 0.63 14.83 8.89
N ALA A 517 -0.37 14.44 8.11
CA ALA A 517 -0.54 13.07 7.63
C ALA A 517 0.63 12.62 6.74
N LEU A 518 1.11 13.50 5.86
CA LEU A 518 2.25 13.21 4.99
C LEU A 518 3.56 13.11 5.77
N LYS A 519 3.77 13.99 6.75
CA LYS A 519 4.92 13.93 7.66
C LYS A 519 4.93 12.62 8.44
N ARG A 520 3.77 12.20 8.97
CA ARG A 520 3.61 10.96 9.74
C ARG A 520 4.05 9.71 8.98
N ILE A 521 3.92 9.70 7.65
CA ILE A 521 4.33 8.57 6.81
C ILE A 521 5.70 8.73 6.15
N GLY A 522 6.38 9.87 6.35
CA GLY A 522 7.70 10.16 5.77
C GLY A 522 7.66 10.76 4.35
N MET A 523 6.56 11.42 3.98
CA MET A 523 6.32 11.99 2.65
C MET A 523 6.13 13.52 2.68
N GLU A 524 6.67 14.21 3.68
CA GLU A 524 6.54 15.66 3.87
C GLU A 524 6.97 16.49 2.65
N LYS A 525 7.98 16.02 1.90
CA LYS A 525 8.47 16.72 0.69
C LYS A 525 7.42 16.86 -0.41
N TYR A 526 6.34 16.08 -0.34
CA TYR A 526 5.22 16.14 -1.28
C TYR A 526 4.03 16.97 -0.79
N SER A 527 4.09 17.57 0.41
CA SER A 527 2.98 18.33 0.99
C SER A 527 2.44 19.40 0.04
N LYS A 528 3.33 20.17 -0.58
CA LYS A 528 2.98 21.22 -1.56
C LYS A 528 2.26 20.69 -2.80
N VAL A 529 2.60 19.48 -3.26
CA VAL A 529 2.02 18.89 -4.47
C VAL A 529 0.73 18.15 -4.14
N LEU A 530 0.75 17.33 -3.09
CA LEU A 530 -0.37 16.46 -2.73
C LEU A 530 -1.53 17.22 -2.09
N SER A 531 -1.29 18.30 -1.33
CA SER A 531 -2.37 19.11 -0.72
C SER A 531 -3.40 19.63 -1.74
N VAL A 532 -2.96 19.93 -2.97
CA VAL A 532 -3.80 20.45 -4.06
C VAL A 532 -4.01 19.45 -5.20
N ALA A 533 -3.54 18.20 -5.05
CA ALA A 533 -3.58 17.22 -6.12
C ALA A 533 -5.02 16.81 -6.50
N PRO A 534 -5.29 16.55 -7.80
CA PRO A 534 -6.60 16.10 -8.25
C PRO A 534 -6.88 14.65 -7.78
N PRO A 535 -8.15 14.26 -7.54
CA PRO A 535 -8.50 12.92 -7.09
C PRO A 535 -7.93 11.82 -7.99
N GLY A 536 -7.27 10.82 -7.41
CA GLY A 536 -6.59 9.74 -8.14
C GLY A 536 -5.11 10.00 -8.40
N PHE A 537 -4.59 11.22 -8.24
CA PHE A 537 -3.15 11.45 -8.25
C PHE A 537 -2.54 10.99 -6.92
N GLY A 538 -1.41 10.29 -6.99
CA GLY A 538 -0.72 9.82 -5.81
C GLY A 538 0.77 9.62 -6.02
N VAL A 539 1.47 9.42 -4.92
CA VAL A 539 2.88 9.10 -4.84
C VAL A 539 3.00 7.75 -4.13
N ILE A 540 3.73 6.82 -4.74
CA ILE A 540 4.04 5.52 -4.14
C ILE A 540 5.51 5.46 -3.76
N SER A 541 5.79 4.99 -2.55
CA SER A 541 7.11 4.55 -2.11
C SER A 541 7.03 3.07 -1.78
N SER A 542 7.87 2.27 -2.42
CA SER A 542 7.95 0.83 -2.22
C SER A 542 9.39 0.38 -2.43
N TYR A 543 9.87 -0.55 -1.60
CA TYR A 543 11.16 -1.22 -1.80
C TYR A 543 11.20 -2.10 -3.07
N THR A 544 10.04 -2.42 -3.65
CA THR A 544 9.94 -3.18 -4.91
C THR A 544 10.10 -2.29 -6.14
N ILE A 545 10.15 -0.96 -5.96
CA ILE A 545 10.41 0.02 -7.00
C ILE A 545 11.85 0.52 -6.81
N LYS A 546 12.61 0.68 -7.90
CA LYS A 546 14.05 1.02 -7.83
C LYS A 546 14.33 2.52 -7.66
N VAL A 547 13.27 3.33 -7.64
CA VAL A 547 13.32 4.76 -7.31
C VAL A 547 12.66 5.01 -5.94
N LYS A 548 13.12 6.06 -5.24
CA LYS A 548 12.65 6.39 -3.88
C LYS A 548 11.13 6.57 -3.81
N GLU A 549 10.56 7.34 -4.73
CA GLU A 549 9.12 7.47 -4.91
C GLU A 549 8.76 7.68 -6.39
N LEU A 550 7.56 7.22 -6.77
CA LEU A 550 7.00 7.32 -8.11
C LEU A 550 5.65 8.05 -8.07
N ASN A 551 5.48 9.04 -8.94
CA ASN A 551 4.19 9.71 -9.12
C ASN A 551 3.33 8.87 -10.07
N PHE A 552 2.05 8.70 -9.74
CA PHE A 552 1.12 7.93 -10.55
C PHE A 552 -0.30 8.48 -10.50
N ARG A 553 -1.10 8.07 -11.48
CA ARG A 553 -2.54 8.28 -11.53
C ARG A 553 -3.23 6.94 -11.36
N ALA A 554 -3.98 6.81 -10.28
CA ALA A 554 -4.81 5.64 -10.03
C ALA A 554 -5.82 5.46 -11.16
N GLU A 555 -5.96 4.21 -11.60
CA GLU A 555 -6.99 3.82 -12.55
C GLU A 555 -8.38 4.12 -11.95
N LYS A 556 -9.34 4.52 -12.79
CA LYS A 556 -10.72 4.73 -12.33
C LYS A 556 -11.43 3.38 -12.32
N TYR A 557 -12.03 3.02 -11.18
CA TYR A 557 -12.96 1.91 -11.13
C TYR A 557 -14.15 2.22 -12.05
N ARG A 558 -14.39 1.33 -13.01
CA ARG A 558 -15.54 1.39 -13.91
C ARG A 558 -16.32 0.09 -13.78
N THR A 559 -17.61 0.24 -13.55
CA THR A 559 -18.59 -0.83 -13.70
C THR A 559 -18.71 -1.17 -15.18
N GLU A 560 -18.62 -2.45 -15.52
CA GLU A 560 -18.81 -2.95 -16.90
C GLU A 560 -20.27 -2.91 -17.35
#